data_AF-A0A8C9YDM9-F1
#
_entry.id   AF-A0A8C9YDM9-F1
#
_cell.length_a   1.000
_cell.length_b   1.000
_cell.length_c   1.000
_cell.angle_alpha   90.00
_cell.angle_beta   90.00
_cell.angle_gamma   90.00
#
_symmetry.space_group_name_H-M   'P 1'
#
loop_
_entity.id
_entity.type
_entity.pdbx_description
1 polymer ?
#
loop_
_entity_poly.entity_id
_entity_poly.type
_entity_poly.pdbx_seq_one_letter_code
_entity_poly.pdbx_strand_id
1 'polypeptide(L)'
;WKVPDIRPGSGTNLIRPQKPLNPVTASKSHQELHKELRMTHKRVSQEGKTELQKALEKRKWEQRMKASRDQEEAKKNRSPLHQELLKRHQRLEKLERDKGQQREGPEFLRVKERLRRTAVLDVGGKEV
;
A
#
# COMPACT_ATOMS: atom_id res chain seq x y z
N TRP A 1 33.98 -15.60 91.09
CA TRP A 1 33.11 -15.38 89.92
C TRP A 1 33.13 -13.91 89.55
N LYS A 2 33.83 -13.53 88.48
CA LYS A 2 33.81 -12.16 87.93
C LYS A 2 33.32 -12.29 86.50
N VAL A 3 32.15 -11.73 86.20
CA VAL A 3 31.52 -11.77 84.87
C VAL A 3 32.22 -10.70 84.00
N PRO A 4 32.69 -11.02 82.78
CA PRO A 4 33.26 -10.02 81.89
C PRO A 4 32.14 -9.20 81.23
N ASP A 5 32.33 -7.89 81.23
CA ASP A 5 31.44 -6.89 80.63
C ASP A 5 31.51 -6.98 79.10
N ILE A 6 30.38 -7.34 78.47
CA ILE A 6 30.25 -7.41 77.01
C ILE A 6 29.97 -6.01 76.48
N ARG A 7 31.03 -5.37 75.98
CA ARG A 7 30.90 -4.14 75.17
C ARG A 7 30.01 -4.40 73.95
N PRO A 8 28.99 -3.55 73.69
CA PRO A 8 28.19 -3.63 72.48
C PRO A 8 29.00 -3.04 71.32
N GLY A 9 29.88 -3.85 70.72
CA GLY A 9 30.77 -3.35 69.68
C GLY A 9 31.53 -4.38 68.87
N SER A 10 31.20 -5.68 68.97
CA SER A 10 31.84 -6.71 68.15
C SER A 10 30.79 -7.56 67.44
N GLY A 11 30.15 -6.95 66.44
CA GLY A 11 29.34 -7.67 65.44
C GLY A 11 30.22 -8.39 64.43
N THR A 12 31.18 -9.21 64.88
CA THR A 12 32.13 -9.91 63.99
C THR A 12 31.57 -11.20 63.37
N ASN A 13 30.32 -11.58 63.66
CA ASN A 13 29.70 -12.81 63.15
C ASN A 13 28.39 -12.60 62.36
N LEU A 14 28.07 -11.37 61.93
CA LEU A 14 26.89 -11.13 61.09
C LEU A 14 27.26 -11.28 59.62
N ILE A 15 26.89 -12.40 59.00
CA ILE A 15 26.95 -12.57 57.53
C ILE A 15 26.00 -11.52 56.92
N ARG A 16 26.57 -10.45 56.35
CA ARG A 16 25.80 -9.49 55.57
C ARG A 16 25.36 -10.16 54.27
N PRO A 17 24.08 -10.09 53.87
CA PRO A 17 23.66 -10.60 52.58
C PRO A 17 24.37 -9.83 51.47
N GLN A 18 25.32 -10.49 50.80
CA GLN A 18 25.97 -9.96 49.61
C GLN A 18 25.04 -10.26 48.43
N LYS A 19 24.76 -9.25 47.60
CA LYS A 19 23.96 -9.46 46.39
C LYS A 19 24.70 -10.48 45.52
N PRO A 20 24.11 -11.63 45.18
CA PRO A 20 24.76 -12.60 44.31
C PRO A 20 25.13 -11.89 43.01
N LEU A 21 26.38 -12.02 42.59
CA LEU A 21 26.83 -11.43 41.34
C LEU A 21 25.97 -12.00 40.22
N ASN A 22 25.31 -11.12 39.47
CA ASN A 22 24.53 -11.53 38.32
C ASN A 22 25.50 -12.17 37.31
N PRO A 23 25.34 -13.45 36.93
CA PRO A 23 26.26 -14.16 36.06
C PRO A 23 26.44 -13.48 34.69
N VAL A 24 25.40 -12.75 34.23
CA VAL A 24 25.42 -11.90 33.03
C VAL A 24 26.42 -10.74 33.18
N THR A 25 26.58 -10.21 34.38
CA THR A 25 27.55 -9.15 34.70
C THR A 25 28.87 -9.67 35.28
N ALA A 26 28.94 -10.91 35.75
CA ALA A 26 30.16 -11.48 36.31
C ALA A 26 31.16 -11.87 35.22
N SER A 27 30.67 -12.30 34.05
CA SER A 27 31.51 -12.63 32.90
C SER A 27 31.87 -11.37 32.11
N LYS A 28 33.15 -10.97 32.15
CA LYS A 28 33.70 -9.86 31.36
C LYS A 28 33.46 -10.05 29.85
N SER A 29 33.63 -11.29 29.37
CA SER A 29 33.36 -11.66 27.98
C SER A 29 31.89 -11.42 27.59
N HIS A 30 30.94 -11.77 28.46
CA HIS A 30 29.52 -11.54 28.19
C HIS A 30 29.19 -10.03 28.15
N GLN A 31 29.78 -9.25 29.06
CA GLN A 31 29.61 -7.79 29.04
C GLN A 31 30.18 -7.16 27.77
N GLU A 32 31.36 -7.60 27.33
CA GLU A 32 32.01 -7.13 26.12
C GLU A 32 31.19 -7.45 24.88
N LEU A 33 30.66 -8.67 24.77
CA LEU A 33 29.75 -9.05 23.70
C LEU A 33 28.48 -8.17 23.67
N HIS A 34 27.86 -7.91 24.82
CA HIS A 34 26.68 -7.03 24.89
C HIS A 34 27.03 -5.58 24.50
N LYS A 35 28.21 -5.08 24.88
CA LYS A 35 28.68 -3.76 24.43
C LYS A 35 28.87 -3.75 22.91
N GLU A 36 29.52 -4.76 22.36
CA GLU A 36 29.77 -4.88 20.93
C GLU A 36 28.47 -4.97 20.12
N LEU A 37 27.51 -5.82 20.51
CA LEU A 37 26.21 -5.96 19.84
C LEU A 37 25.42 -4.64 19.81
N ARG A 38 25.45 -3.86 20.89
CA ARG A 38 24.82 -2.53 20.90
C ARG A 38 25.54 -1.55 19.98
N MET A 39 26.88 -1.60 19.94
CA MET A 39 27.68 -0.75 19.07
C MET A 39 27.51 -1.10 17.59
N THR A 40 27.43 -2.39 17.24
CA THR A 40 27.17 -2.83 15.86
C THR A 40 25.77 -2.46 15.42
N HIS A 41 24.74 -2.69 16.24
CA HIS A 41 23.37 -2.27 15.93
C HIS A 41 23.24 -0.75 15.76
N LYS A 42 23.90 0.02 16.63
CA LYS A 42 23.94 1.48 16.53
C LYS A 42 24.65 1.93 15.25
N ARG A 43 25.79 1.33 14.90
CA ARG A 43 26.50 1.62 13.64
C ARG A 43 25.66 1.28 12.42
N VAL A 44 25.03 0.11 12.38
CA VAL A 44 24.11 -0.28 11.30
C VAL A 44 22.90 0.65 11.19
N SER A 45 22.39 1.16 12.32
CA SER A 45 21.34 2.20 12.31
C SER A 45 21.86 3.59 11.93
N GLN A 46 23.15 3.89 12.12
CA GLN A 46 23.79 5.16 11.77
C GLN A 46 24.26 5.21 10.31
N GLU A 47 24.62 4.07 9.71
CA GLU A 47 24.97 3.94 8.28
C GLU A 47 23.77 4.16 7.34
N GLY A 48 22.57 4.29 7.90
CA GLY A 48 21.35 4.61 7.19
C GLY A 48 20.22 3.70 7.63
N LYS A 49 19.02 3.99 7.14
CA LYS A 49 17.87 3.10 7.38
C LYS A 49 18.15 1.76 6.70
N THR A 50 18.01 0.66 7.44
CA THR A 50 18.09 -0.68 6.85
C THR A 50 17.03 -0.83 5.75
N GLU A 51 17.24 -1.73 4.80
CA GLU A 51 16.24 -2.01 3.74
C GLU A 51 14.86 -2.32 4.32
N LEU A 52 14.81 -3.05 5.44
CA LEU A 52 13.56 -3.32 6.15
C LEU A 52 12.92 -2.04 6.71
N GLN A 53 13.70 -1.13 7.31
CA GLN A 53 13.17 0.15 7.79
C GLN A 53 12.66 1.02 6.63
N LYS A 54 13.40 1.10 5.52
CA LYS A 54 12.95 1.80 4.31
C LYS A 54 11.65 1.21 3.78
N ALA A 55 11.53 -0.12 3.71
CA ALA A 55 10.33 -0.81 3.26
C ALA A 55 9.12 -0.54 4.18
N LEU A 56 9.33 -0.56 5.51
CA LEU A 56 8.29 -0.25 6.49
C LEU A 56 7.84 1.21 6.41
N GLU A 57 8.76 2.16 6.25
CA GLU A 57 8.43 3.57 6.06
C GLU A 57 7.69 3.81 4.75
N LYS A 58 8.16 3.23 3.65
CA LYS A 58 7.50 3.26 2.35
C LYS A 58 6.07 2.76 2.45
N ARG A 59 5.86 1.59 3.07
CA ARG A 59 4.52 1.03 3.30
C ARG A 59 3.63 1.96 4.11
N LYS A 60 4.15 2.56 5.18
CA LYS A 60 3.39 3.53 6.01
C LYS A 60 3.02 4.77 5.19
N TRP A 61 3.92 5.27 4.36
CA TRP A 61 3.67 6.41 3.49
C TRP A 61 2.62 6.08 2.43
N GLU A 62 2.74 4.94 1.75
CA GLU A 62 1.76 4.48 0.76
C GLU A 62 0.37 4.31 1.37
N GLN A 63 0.26 3.73 2.56
CA GLN A 63 -1.01 3.61 3.28
C GLN A 63 -1.65 4.97 3.57
N ARG A 64 -0.86 5.96 4.00
CA ARG A 64 -1.34 7.32 4.26
C ARG A 64 -1.78 8.03 2.97
N MET A 65 -0.99 7.90 1.90
CA MET A 65 -1.27 8.53 0.62
C MET A 65 -2.47 7.91 -0.10
N LYS A 66 -2.71 6.61 0.09
CA LYS A 66 -3.84 5.90 -0.52
C LYS A 66 -5.17 6.53 -0.16
N ALA A 67 -5.39 6.90 1.10
CA ALA A 67 -6.64 7.54 1.52
C ALA A 67 -6.87 8.90 0.83
N SER A 68 -5.82 9.72 0.69
CA SER A 68 -5.90 11.00 -0.01
C SER A 68 -6.15 10.82 -1.50
N ARG A 69 -5.48 9.84 -2.11
CA ARG A 69 -5.61 9.54 -3.54
C ARG A 69 -6.98 8.99 -3.89
N ASP A 70 -7.50 8.05 -3.10
CA ASP A 70 -8.84 7.49 -3.28
C ASP A 70 -9.91 8.60 -3.15
N GLN A 71 -9.72 9.56 -2.22
CA GLN A 71 -10.62 10.71 -2.07
C GLN A 71 -10.54 11.68 -3.26
N GLU A 72 -9.35 11.95 -3.78
CA GLU A 72 -9.15 12.81 -4.95
C GLU A 72 -9.69 12.17 -6.23
N GLU A 73 -9.49 10.87 -6.41
CA GLU A 73 -10.07 10.11 -7.52
C GLU A 73 -11.61 10.09 -7.42
N ALA A 74 -12.19 9.89 -6.24
CA ALA A 74 -13.63 9.97 -6.04
C ALA A 74 -14.19 11.37 -6.36
N LYS A 75 -13.50 12.44 -5.98
CA LYS A 75 -13.87 13.82 -6.33
C LYS A 75 -13.75 14.07 -7.84
N LYS A 76 -12.68 13.59 -8.47
CA LYS A 76 -12.47 13.70 -9.92
C LYS A 76 -13.54 12.93 -10.70
N ASN A 77 -13.93 11.74 -10.22
CA ASN A 77 -15.03 10.95 -10.79
C ASN A 77 -16.40 11.62 -10.59
N ARG A 78 -16.55 12.50 -9.59
CA ARG A 78 -17.76 13.33 -9.41
C ARG A 78 -17.74 14.62 -10.23
N SER A 79 -16.64 14.94 -10.91
CA SER A 79 -16.54 16.16 -11.73
C SER A 79 -17.61 16.17 -12.83
N PRO A 80 -18.26 17.32 -13.12
CA PRO A 80 -19.19 17.46 -14.24
C PRO A 80 -18.60 16.97 -15.56
N LEU A 81 -17.31 17.25 -15.81
CA LEU A 81 -16.60 16.80 -17.00
C LEU A 81 -16.50 15.27 -17.08
N HIS A 82 -16.26 14.59 -15.96
CA HIS A 82 -16.20 13.13 -15.92
C HIS A 82 -17.55 12.51 -16.25
N GLN A 83 -18.64 13.08 -15.72
CA GLN A 83 -20.00 12.65 -16.05
C GLN A 83 -20.33 12.84 -17.54
N GLU A 84 -19.90 13.96 -18.13
CA GLU A 84 -20.08 14.24 -19.56
C GLU A 84 -19.32 13.21 -20.43
N LEU A 85 -18.07 12.89 -20.06
CA LEU A 85 -17.28 11.86 -20.73
C LEU A 85 -17.94 10.49 -20.64
N LEU A 86 -18.48 10.11 -19.46
CA LEU A 86 -19.19 8.84 -19.28
C LEU A 86 -20.44 8.77 -20.15
N LYS A 87 -21.25 9.85 -20.19
CA LYS A 87 -22.42 9.95 -21.07
C LYS A 87 -22.02 9.83 -22.55
N ARG A 88 -20.95 10.50 -22.97
CA ARG A 88 -20.44 10.41 -24.35
C ARG A 88 -19.98 9.00 -24.69
N HIS A 89 -19.28 8.33 -23.79
CA HIS A 89 -18.84 6.95 -23.97
C HIS A 89 -20.04 6.01 -24.16
N GLN A 90 -21.05 6.08 -23.30
CA GLN A 90 -22.28 5.28 -23.44
C GLN A 90 -23.01 5.53 -24.76
N ARG A 91 -23.06 6.79 -25.23
CA ARG A 91 -23.67 7.11 -26.54
C ARG A 91 -22.89 6.46 -27.70
N LEU A 92 -21.56 6.49 -27.64
CA LEU A 92 -20.71 5.87 -28.66
C LEU A 92 -20.84 4.35 -28.66
N GLU A 93 -20.85 3.72 -27.48
CA GLU A 93 -21.00 2.27 -27.35
C GLU A 93 -22.34 1.79 -27.93
N LYS A 94 -23.45 2.52 -27.66
CA LYS A 94 -24.74 2.23 -28.29
C LYS A 94 -24.68 2.36 -29.81
N LEU A 95 -24.09 3.43 -30.31
CA LEU A 95 -23.96 3.64 -31.76
C LEU A 95 -23.10 2.56 -32.43
N GLU A 96 -22.02 2.12 -31.78
CA GLU A 96 -21.19 1.02 -32.26
C GLU A 96 -21.96 -0.30 -32.27
N ARG A 97 -22.77 -0.56 -31.25
CA ARG A 97 -23.62 -1.75 -31.18
C ARG A 97 -24.69 -1.75 -32.27
N ASP A 98 -25.36 -0.63 -32.48
CA ASP A 98 -26.37 -0.47 -33.54
C ASP A 98 -25.73 -0.60 -34.93
N LYS A 99 -24.54 -0.03 -35.14
CA LYS A 99 -23.76 -0.21 -36.38
C LYS A 99 -23.27 -1.65 -36.56
N GLY A 100 -22.90 -2.32 -35.47
CA GLY A 100 -22.52 -3.74 -35.46
C GLY A 100 -23.69 -4.61 -35.90
N GLN A 101 -24.87 -4.39 -35.34
CA GLN A 101 -26.11 -5.09 -35.72
C GLN A 101 -26.50 -4.82 -37.18
N GLN A 102 -26.33 -3.58 -37.68
CA GLN A 102 -26.52 -3.27 -39.10
C GLN A 102 -25.49 -3.94 -40.04
N ARG A 103 -24.32 -4.31 -39.51
CA ARG A 103 -23.25 -5.01 -40.26
C ARG A 103 -23.33 -6.54 -40.12
N GLU A 104 -23.94 -7.06 -39.07
CA GLU A 104 -24.12 -8.51 -38.82
C GLU A 104 -25.17 -9.17 -39.73
N GLY A 105 -26.02 -8.39 -40.39
CA GLY A 105 -26.95 -8.92 -41.39
C GLY A 105 -26.22 -9.32 -42.70
N PRO A 106 -26.68 -10.38 -43.40
CA PRO A 106 -26.05 -10.82 -44.66
C PRO A 106 -25.92 -9.67 -45.68
N GLU A 107 -24.73 -9.50 -46.26
CA GLU A 107 -24.42 -8.36 -47.13
C GLU A 107 -25.39 -8.21 -48.32
N PHE A 108 -25.91 -9.33 -48.85
CA PHE A 108 -26.84 -9.32 -49.97
C PHE A 108 -28.18 -8.62 -49.66
N LEU A 109 -28.67 -8.67 -48.42
CA LEU A 109 -29.88 -7.94 -48.01
C LEU A 109 -29.64 -6.43 -48.05
N ARG A 110 -28.44 -5.99 -47.65
CA ARG A 110 -28.03 -4.58 -47.67
C ARG A 110 -27.86 -4.07 -49.11
N VAL A 111 -27.26 -4.88 -49.99
CA VAL A 111 -27.12 -4.55 -51.43
C VAL A 111 -28.49 -4.47 -52.09
N LYS A 112 -29.38 -5.44 -51.85
CA LYS A 112 -30.75 -5.45 -52.39
C LYS A 112 -31.54 -4.21 -51.97
N GLU A 113 -31.46 -3.81 -50.71
CA GLU A 113 -32.14 -2.61 -50.24
C GLU A 113 -31.59 -1.32 -50.88
N ARG A 114 -30.25 -1.21 -51.01
CA ARG A 114 -29.61 -0.07 -51.70
C ARG A 114 -30.06 0.05 -53.15
N LEU A 115 -30.09 -1.07 -53.88
CA LEU A 115 -30.57 -1.12 -55.26
C LEU A 115 -32.05 -0.73 -55.37
N ARG A 116 -32.90 -1.14 -54.41
CA ARG A 116 -34.30 -0.73 -54.36
C ARG A 116 -34.44 0.78 -54.17
N ARG A 117 -33.65 1.39 -53.28
CA ARG A 117 -33.69 2.84 -53.02
C ARG A 117 -33.22 3.66 -54.23
N THR A 118 -32.18 3.21 -54.93
CA THR A 118 -31.71 3.88 -56.15
C THR A 118 -32.67 3.70 -57.32
N ALA A 119 -33.30 2.53 -57.47
CA ALA A 119 -34.30 2.29 -58.50
C ALA A 119 -35.55 3.18 -58.35
N VAL A 120 -35.99 3.46 -57.12
CA VAL A 120 -37.13 4.36 -56.87
C VAL A 120 -36.81 5.81 -57.24
N LEU A 121 -35.56 6.25 -57.09
CA LEU A 121 -35.11 7.58 -57.53
C LEU A 121 -34.94 7.66 -59.05
N ASP A 122 -34.55 6.56 -59.71
CA ASP A 122 -34.41 6.48 -61.18
C ASP A 122 -35.79 6.45 -61.90
N VAL A 123 -36.81 5.88 -61.26
CA VAL A 123 -38.19 5.83 -61.79
C VAL A 123 -38.88 7.21 -61.76
N GLY A 124 -38.44 8.15 -60.92
CA GLY A 124 -38.96 9.53 -60.90
C GLY A 124 -38.36 10.48 -61.95
N GLY A 125 -37.43 10.01 -62.78
CA GLY A 125 -36.68 10.83 -63.75
C GLY A 125 -37.01 10.57 -65.22
N LYS A 126 -38.02 9.75 -65.53
CA LYS A 126 -38.42 9.42 -66.91
C LYS A 126 -39.88 9.77 -67.17
N GLU A 127 -40.15 11.06 -67.25
CA GLU A 127 -41.31 11.61 -67.96
C GLU A 127 -40.86 12.86 -68.73
N VAL A 128 -40.38 12.68 -69.98
CA VAL A 128 -40.42 13.64 -71.11
C VAL A 128 -40.51 12.85 -72.40
#